data_AF-A0A0G2GAT9-F1
#
_entry.id   AF-A0A0G2GAT9-F1
#
_cell.length_a   1.000
_cell.length_b   1.000
_cell.length_c   1.000
_cell.angle_alpha   90.00
_cell.angle_beta   90.00
_cell.angle_gamma   90.00
#
_symmetry.space_group_name_H-M   'P 1'
#
loop_
_entity.id
_entity.type
_entity.pdbx_description
1 polymer ?
#
loop_
_entity_poly.entity_id
_entity_poly.type
_entity_poly.pdbx_seq_one_letter_code
_entity_poly.pdbx_strand_id
1 'polypeptide(L)'
;MTDGKNGLTSELDALYSDAVVAKIWKDEPPSSFPEYTEPGGTKYIYSDASFWTSGFFPGCLYLLRERQLKHPTRFPRHHDGRPTIHPTILDFASKWWASAPAQQASRTDTHDLGFMIQPWAALGCTLDGSATCRAAIVTGARSLASRFDARVGAMRSWDGCETRAYKYDDPRTDFLVVIDNMMSA
;
A
#
# COMPACT_ATOMS: atom_id res chain seq x y z
N MET A 1 7.31 25.85 -32.58
CA MET A 1 6.61 25.41 -31.36
C MET A 1 6.41 23.90 -31.41
N THR A 2 7.43 23.09 -31.08
CA THR A 2 7.32 21.61 -31.10
C THR A 2 8.25 20.89 -30.10
N ASP A 3 8.62 21.49 -28.97
CA ASP A 3 9.58 20.87 -28.01
C ASP A 3 8.96 20.23 -26.75
N GLY A 4 7.64 20.26 -26.60
CA GLY A 4 7.00 19.83 -25.35
C GLY A 4 6.65 18.33 -25.22
N LYS A 5 6.71 17.54 -26.29
CA LYS A 5 6.16 16.16 -26.29
C LYS A 5 7.18 15.04 -26.10
N ASN A 6 8.46 15.25 -26.45
CA ASN A 6 9.48 14.19 -26.41
C ASN A 6 10.07 13.92 -25.01
N GLY A 7 10.08 14.91 -24.11
CA GLY A 7 10.65 14.74 -22.77
C GLY A 7 9.77 13.87 -21.84
N LEU A 8 8.45 14.04 -21.92
CA LEU A 8 7.48 13.25 -21.14
C LEU A 8 7.52 11.77 -21.52
N THR A 9 7.70 11.43 -22.80
CA THR A 9 7.81 10.04 -23.25
C THR A 9 9.08 9.36 -22.73
N SER A 10 10.23 10.04 -22.74
CA SER A 10 11.48 9.45 -22.24
C SER A 10 11.50 9.24 -20.73
N GLU A 11 10.87 10.14 -19.95
CA GLU A 11 10.74 9.98 -18.50
C GLU A 11 9.77 8.85 -18.14
N LEU A 12 8.68 8.72 -18.89
CA LEU A 12 7.74 7.60 -18.77
C LEU A 12 8.38 6.27 -19.14
N ASP A 13 9.20 6.21 -20.19
CA ASP A 13 9.89 4.99 -20.58
C ASP A 13 10.89 4.51 -19.50
N ALA A 14 11.56 5.45 -18.82
CA ALA A 14 12.44 5.13 -17.69
C ALA A 14 11.69 4.51 -16.49
N LEU A 15 10.44 4.95 -16.24
CA LEU A 15 9.54 4.39 -15.21
C LEU A 15 9.09 2.95 -15.52
N TYR A 16 9.26 2.47 -16.75
CA TYR A 16 8.87 1.12 -17.18
C TYR A 16 10.05 0.24 -17.60
N SER A 17 11.28 0.66 -17.29
CA SER A 17 12.50 -0.08 -17.61
C SER A 17 12.67 -1.35 -16.76
N ASP A 18 13.49 -2.29 -17.23
CA ASP A 18 13.86 -3.50 -16.49
C ASP A 18 14.47 -3.19 -15.11
N ALA A 19 15.04 -2.00 -14.94
CA ALA A 19 15.54 -1.50 -13.66
C ALA A 19 14.42 -1.28 -12.62
N VAL A 20 13.17 -1.03 -13.04
CA VAL A 20 12.00 -0.94 -12.15
C VAL A 20 11.52 -2.33 -11.76
N VAL A 21 11.55 -3.30 -12.69
CA VAL A 21 11.27 -4.71 -12.38
C VAL A 21 12.30 -5.27 -11.38
N ALA A 22 13.59 -4.94 -11.56
CA ALA A 22 14.66 -5.30 -10.63
C ALA A 22 14.57 -4.59 -9.26
N LYS A 23 13.79 -3.51 -9.13
CA LYS A 23 13.47 -2.88 -7.83
C LYS A 23 12.29 -3.54 -7.14
N ILE A 24 11.35 -4.11 -7.91
CA ILE A 24 10.24 -4.90 -7.37
C ILE A 24 10.74 -6.26 -6.85
N TRP A 25 11.83 -6.78 -7.42
CA TRP A 25 12.43 -8.05 -7.05
C TRP A 25 13.95 -8.07 -7.23
N LYS A 26 14.69 -8.38 -6.16
CA LYS A 26 16.10 -8.81 -6.18
C LYS A 26 16.19 -10.27 -5.73
N ASP A 27 17.35 -10.91 -5.92
CA ASP A 27 17.62 -12.31 -5.55
C ASP A 27 17.21 -12.67 -4.11
N GLU A 28 17.15 -11.67 -3.22
CA GLU A 28 16.46 -11.76 -1.93
C GLU A 28 15.25 -10.79 -1.91
N PRO A 29 14.02 -11.30 -1.70
CA PRO A 29 12.86 -10.46 -1.59
C PRO A 29 12.95 -9.53 -0.36
N PRO A 30 12.62 -8.23 -0.50
CA PRO A 30 12.68 -7.30 0.62
C PRO A 30 11.70 -7.70 1.74
N SER A 31 12.13 -7.58 2.99
CA SER A 31 11.30 -7.76 4.18
C SER A 31 10.74 -6.46 4.75
N SER A 32 11.17 -5.31 4.21
CA SER A 32 10.77 -3.97 4.61
C SER A 32 10.14 -3.21 3.44
N PHE A 33 9.38 -2.16 3.74
CA PHE A 33 8.46 -1.47 2.83
C PHE A 33 8.93 -0.05 2.55
N PRO A 34 8.90 0.43 1.29
CA PRO A 34 9.30 1.80 0.99
C PRO A 34 8.32 2.80 1.63
N GLU A 35 8.88 3.78 2.35
CA GLU A 35 8.09 4.77 3.09
C GLU A 35 8.25 6.17 2.50
N TYR A 36 9.46 6.73 2.52
CA TYR A 36 9.74 8.08 2.07
C TYR A 36 11.14 8.21 1.46
N THR A 37 11.42 9.36 0.86
CA THR A 37 12.76 9.78 0.42
C THR A 37 13.17 11.05 1.14
N GLU A 38 14.46 11.23 1.39
CA GLU A 38 14.97 12.48 1.95
C GLU A 38 14.99 13.61 0.90
N PRO A 39 14.93 14.90 1.31
CA PRO A 39 15.04 16.02 0.39
C PRO A 39 16.30 15.92 -0.48
N GLY A 40 16.12 15.92 -1.81
CA GLY A 40 17.22 15.76 -2.78
C GLY A 40 17.72 14.32 -2.99
N GLY A 41 17.18 13.35 -2.26
CA GLY A 41 17.50 11.93 -2.42
C GLY A 41 16.60 11.23 -3.45
N THR A 42 17.11 10.12 -4.01
CA THR A 42 16.36 9.25 -4.94
C THR A 42 16.17 7.83 -4.39
N LYS A 43 16.63 7.57 -3.16
CA LYS A 43 16.56 6.26 -2.49
C LYS A 43 15.45 6.30 -1.45
N TYR A 44 14.64 5.25 -1.44
CA TYR A 44 13.64 5.05 -0.39
C TYR A 44 14.32 4.68 0.93
N ILE A 45 13.81 5.27 2.00
CA ILE A 45 13.91 4.77 3.36
C ILE A 45 12.76 3.77 3.55
N TYR A 46 13.07 2.68 4.25
CA TYR A 46 12.16 1.55 4.42
C TYR A 46 11.71 1.40 5.87
N SER A 47 10.49 0.93 6.06
CA SER A 47 9.87 0.63 7.35
C SER A 47 9.38 -0.81 7.44
N ASP A 48 9.03 -1.23 8.65
CA ASP A 48 8.49 -2.57 8.90
C ASP A 48 7.06 -2.74 8.40
N ALA A 49 6.65 -3.99 8.19
CA ALA A 49 5.29 -4.32 7.80
C ALA A 49 4.22 -3.83 8.80
N SER A 50 4.58 -3.63 10.06
CA SER A 50 3.71 -3.09 11.11
C SER A 50 3.51 -1.58 11.01
N PHE A 51 4.26 -0.87 10.16
CA PHE A 51 4.11 0.56 9.99
C PHE A 51 2.92 0.89 9.07
N TRP A 52 2.28 2.04 9.31
CA TRP A 52 1.00 2.40 8.69
C TRP A 52 1.03 2.48 7.16
N THR A 53 2.20 2.74 6.56
CA THR A 53 2.37 2.86 5.12
C THR A 53 2.56 1.54 4.38
N SER A 54 2.69 0.42 5.09
CA SER A 54 3.08 -0.87 4.49
C SER A 54 2.11 -1.41 3.44
N GLY A 55 0.84 -0.98 3.48
CA GLY A 55 -0.19 -1.38 2.52
C GLY A 55 -0.15 -0.65 1.17
N PHE A 56 0.51 0.51 1.09
CA PHE A 56 0.47 1.34 -0.13
C PHE A 56 1.26 0.73 -1.28
N PHE A 57 2.48 0.26 -1.04
CA PHE A 57 3.32 -0.33 -2.09
C PHE A 57 2.68 -1.57 -2.75
N PRO A 58 2.21 -2.60 -2.01
CA PRO A 58 1.45 -3.69 -2.63
C PRO A 58 0.18 -3.18 -3.32
N GLY A 59 -0.50 -2.16 -2.79
CA GLY A 59 -1.63 -1.51 -3.46
C GLY A 59 -1.27 -0.98 -4.86
N CYS A 60 -0.12 -0.30 -5.00
CA CYS A 60 0.39 0.16 -6.29
C CYS A 60 0.64 -1.00 -7.27
N LEU A 61 1.18 -2.14 -6.80
CA LEU A 61 1.38 -3.32 -7.65
C LEU A 61 0.04 -3.90 -8.14
N TYR A 62 -0.97 -3.99 -7.27
CA TYR A 62 -2.31 -4.41 -7.67
C TYR A 62 -2.96 -3.42 -8.66
N LEU A 63 -2.75 -2.11 -8.51
CA LEU A 63 -3.24 -1.11 -9.49
C LEU A 63 -2.55 -1.25 -10.85
N LEU A 64 -1.25 -1.52 -10.88
CA LEU A 64 -0.54 -1.82 -12.13
C LEU A 64 -1.12 -3.08 -12.79
N ARG A 65 -1.44 -4.11 -11.99
CA ARG A 65 -2.04 -5.35 -12.46
C ARG A 65 -3.45 -5.13 -13.01
N GLU A 66 -4.28 -4.37 -12.29
CA GLU A 66 -5.60 -3.97 -12.77
C GLU A 66 -5.50 -3.24 -14.11
N ARG A 67 -4.60 -2.25 -14.23
CA ARG A 67 -4.38 -1.51 -15.46
C ARG A 67 -3.94 -2.43 -16.60
N GLN A 68 -3.05 -3.39 -16.33
CA GLN A 68 -2.58 -4.36 -17.30
C GLN A 68 -3.74 -5.23 -17.84
N LEU A 69 -4.64 -5.65 -16.96
CA LEU A 69 -5.81 -6.47 -17.30
C LEU A 69 -6.90 -5.68 -18.04
N LYS A 70 -7.23 -4.47 -17.58
CA LYS A 70 -8.33 -3.65 -18.13
C LYS A 70 -7.93 -2.87 -19.38
N HIS A 71 -6.65 -2.52 -19.53
CA HIS A 71 -6.15 -1.66 -20.61
C HIS A 71 -4.89 -2.23 -21.28
N PRO A 72 -4.92 -3.47 -21.81
CA PRO A 72 -3.72 -4.17 -22.29
C PRO A 72 -3.02 -3.48 -23.47
N THR A 73 -3.73 -2.67 -24.25
CA THR A 73 -3.18 -1.90 -25.39
C THR A 73 -2.52 -0.59 -24.98
N ARG A 74 -2.80 -0.09 -23.77
CA ARG A 74 -2.22 1.14 -23.19
C ARG A 74 -1.24 0.84 -22.04
N PHE A 75 -1.04 -0.43 -21.74
CA PHE A 75 0.01 -0.85 -20.83
C PHE A 75 1.34 -0.85 -21.60
N PRO A 76 2.44 -0.35 -21.02
CA PRO A 76 3.74 -0.28 -21.70
C PRO A 76 4.18 -1.65 -22.21
N ARG A 77 4.73 -1.66 -23.42
CA ARG A 77 5.17 -2.87 -24.13
C ARG A 77 6.54 -2.63 -24.75
N HIS A 78 7.34 -3.69 -24.81
CA HIS A 78 8.56 -3.71 -25.60
C HIS A 78 8.23 -3.65 -27.11
N HIS A 79 9.23 -3.37 -27.93
CA HIS A 79 9.09 -3.30 -29.40
C HIS A 79 8.57 -4.62 -30.02
N ASP A 80 8.79 -5.76 -29.37
CA ASP A 80 8.29 -7.07 -29.80
C ASP A 80 6.81 -7.32 -29.42
N GLY A 81 6.16 -6.33 -28.81
CA GLY A 81 4.77 -6.37 -28.40
C GLY A 81 4.52 -7.03 -27.03
N ARG A 82 5.53 -7.53 -26.32
CA ARG A 82 5.35 -8.10 -24.96
C ARG A 82 5.18 -6.98 -23.92
N PRO A 83 4.37 -7.18 -22.86
CA PRO A 83 4.30 -6.21 -21.75
C PRO A 83 5.69 -5.98 -21.13
N THR A 84 6.00 -4.75 -20.75
CA THR A 84 7.28 -4.43 -20.07
C THR A 84 7.45 -5.15 -18.73
N ILE A 85 6.34 -5.50 -18.08
CA ILE A 85 6.32 -6.34 -16.88
C ILE A 85 5.43 -7.53 -17.17
N HIS A 86 5.98 -8.74 -17.09
CA HIS A 86 5.22 -9.96 -17.35
C HIS A 86 4.07 -10.12 -16.34
N PRO A 87 2.83 -10.44 -16.77
CA PRO A 87 1.67 -10.54 -15.87
C PRO A 87 1.88 -11.46 -14.67
N THR A 88 2.52 -12.62 -14.87
CA THR A 88 2.82 -13.57 -13.78
C THR A 88 3.78 -13.01 -12.74
N ILE A 89 4.78 -12.21 -13.16
CA ILE A 89 5.72 -11.57 -12.24
C ILE A 89 4.99 -10.53 -11.41
N LEU A 90 4.14 -9.72 -12.05
CA LEU A 90 3.37 -8.69 -11.36
C LEU A 90 2.35 -9.29 -10.39
N ASP A 91 1.67 -10.37 -10.77
CA ASP A 91 0.77 -11.13 -9.90
C ASP A 91 1.50 -11.69 -8.67
N PHE A 92 2.63 -12.35 -8.89
CA PHE A 92 3.44 -12.92 -7.82
C PHE A 92 3.96 -11.83 -6.88
N ALA A 93 4.54 -10.75 -7.42
CA ALA A 93 5.02 -9.62 -6.63
C ALA A 93 3.89 -8.98 -5.80
N SER A 94 2.72 -8.76 -6.41
CA SER A 94 1.56 -8.20 -5.71
C SER A 94 1.17 -9.04 -4.48
N LYS A 95 1.15 -10.37 -4.63
CA LYS A 95 0.84 -11.31 -3.55
C LYS A 95 1.95 -11.38 -2.50
N TRP A 96 3.20 -11.39 -2.94
CA TRP A 96 4.37 -11.44 -2.07
C TRP A 96 4.39 -10.22 -1.13
N TRP A 97 4.34 -9.02 -1.70
CA TRP A 97 4.40 -7.77 -0.94
C TRP A 97 3.18 -7.56 -0.04
N ALA A 98 2.02 -8.12 -0.40
CA ALA A 98 0.83 -8.09 0.45
C ALA A 98 0.88 -9.05 1.65
N SER A 99 1.77 -10.05 1.63
CA SER A 99 1.75 -11.14 2.62
C SER A 99 2.11 -10.70 4.05
N ALA A 100 3.04 -9.76 4.22
CA ALA A 100 3.45 -9.27 5.54
C ALA A 100 2.44 -8.26 6.13
N PRO A 101 1.90 -7.28 5.37
CA PRO A 101 0.82 -6.42 5.85
C PRO A 101 -0.44 -7.21 6.20
N ALA A 102 -0.77 -8.28 5.47
CA ALA A 102 -1.90 -9.15 5.78
C ALA A 102 -1.84 -9.75 7.21
N GLN A 103 -0.64 -10.04 7.71
CA GLN A 103 -0.44 -10.57 9.07
C GLN A 103 -0.73 -9.54 10.16
N GLN A 104 -0.83 -8.26 9.81
CA GLN A 104 -1.15 -7.17 10.74
C GLN A 104 -2.66 -7.00 10.95
N ALA A 105 -3.52 -7.65 10.16
CA ALA A 105 -4.96 -7.40 10.13
C ALA A 105 -5.69 -7.60 11.47
N SER A 106 -5.15 -8.42 12.39
CA SER A 106 -5.74 -8.68 13.71
C SER A 106 -5.32 -7.71 14.80
N ARG A 107 -4.47 -6.71 14.48
CA ARG A 107 -4.04 -5.69 15.44
C ARG A 107 -5.20 -4.81 15.85
N THR A 108 -5.27 -4.43 17.12
CA THR A 108 -6.37 -3.59 17.64
C THR A 108 -5.88 -2.30 18.26
N ASP A 109 -4.62 -1.91 18.01
CA ASP A 109 -3.92 -0.76 18.62
C ASP A 109 -3.89 0.49 17.73
N THR A 110 -4.25 0.37 16.45
CA THR A 110 -4.23 1.46 15.48
C THR A 110 -5.44 1.44 14.54
N HIS A 111 -5.89 2.62 14.14
CA HIS A 111 -6.85 2.79 13.05
C HIS A 111 -6.20 2.63 11.65
N ASP A 112 -4.88 2.62 11.55
CA ASP A 112 -4.16 2.62 10.27
C ASP A 112 -4.29 1.30 9.52
N LEU A 113 -4.94 0.30 10.13
CA LEU A 113 -5.24 -0.97 9.47
C LEU A 113 -6.00 -0.79 8.15
N GLY A 114 -6.81 0.25 8.03
CA GLY A 114 -7.44 0.60 6.75
C GLY A 114 -6.40 0.82 5.66
N PHE A 115 -5.39 1.66 5.92
CA PHE A 115 -4.27 1.91 5.00
C PHE A 115 -3.39 0.69 4.77
N MET A 116 -3.19 -0.13 5.79
CA MET A 116 -2.33 -1.31 5.70
C MET A 116 -2.97 -2.45 4.90
N ILE A 117 -4.30 -2.58 4.91
CA ILE A 117 -5.01 -3.75 4.34
C ILE A 117 -5.78 -3.40 3.06
N GLN A 118 -6.57 -2.33 3.06
CA GLN A 118 -7.54 -2.07 2.00
C GLN A 118 -6.91 -1.89 0.60
N PRO A 119 -5.79 -1.16 0.42
CA PRO A 119 -5.29 -0.81 -0.92
C PRO A 119 -4.98 -2.01 -1.82
N TRP A 120 -4.47 -3.11 -1.26
CA TRP A 120 -4.16 -4.32 -2.01
C TRP A 120 -5.26 -5.38 -1.90
N ALA A 121 -5.91 -5.50 -0.73
CA ALA A 121 -6.85 -6.59 -0.50
C ALA A 121 -8.14 -6.42 -1.30
N ALA A 122 -8.66 -5.19 -1.42
CA ALA A 122 -9.87 -4.92 -2.19
C ALA A 122 -9.68 -5.25 -3.68
N LEU A 123 -8.52 -4.90 -4.23
CA LEU A 123 -8.14 -5.23 -5.61
C LEU A 123 -7.93 -6.73 -5.78
N GLY A 124 -7.25 -7.41 -4.85
CA GLY A 124 -7.10 -8.88 -4.90
C GLY A 124 -8.45 -9.62 -4.85
N CYS A 125 -9.43 -9.10 -4.10
CA CYS A 125 -10.79 -9.64 -4.12
C CYS A 125 -11.48 -9.41 -5.46
N THR A 126 -11.35 -8.21 -6.02
CA THR A 126 -12.04 -7.80 -7.25
C THR A 126 -11.45 -8.48 -8.49
N LEU A 127 -10.13 -8.58 -8.58
CA LEU A 127 -9.43 -9.14 -9.73
C LEU A 127 -9.42 -10.67 -9.72
N ASP A 128 -9.23 -11.29 -8.54
CA ASP A 128 -8.94 -12.72 -8.44
C ASP A 128 -9.98 -13.51 -7.65
N GLY A 129 -10.96 -12.84 -7.02
CA GLY A 129 -11.87 -13.48 -6.07
C GLY A 129 -11.17 -13.99 -4.80
N SER A 130 -9.95 -13.50 -4.50
CA SER A 130 -9.04 -14.06 -3.50
C SER A 130 -9.68 -14.22 -2.11
N ALA A 131 -9.74 -15.47 -1.64
CA ALA A 131 -10.23 -15.80 -0.29
C ALA A 131 -9.31 -15.23 0.81
N THR A 132 -8.00 -15.24 0.58
CA THR A 132 -7.01 -14.67 1.52
C THR A 132 -7.19 -13.17 1.67
N CYS A 133 -7.37 -12.43 0.56
CA CYS A 133 -7.61 -10.99 0.63
C CYS A 133 -8.94 -10.69 1.31
N ARG A 134 -9.99 -11.49 1.04
CA ARG A 134 -11.28 -11.36 1.72
C ARG A 134 -11.17 -11.59 3.22
N ALA A 135 -10.41 -12.59 3.63
CA ALA A 135 -10.16 -12.88 5.05
C ALA A 135 -9.40 -11.72 5.73
N ALA A 136 -8.40 -11.14 5.06
CA ALA A 136 -7.68 -9.98 5.57
C ALA A 136 -8.61 -8.76 5.76
N ILE A 137 -9.48 -8.46 4.79
CA ILE A 137 -10.48 -7.37 4.90
C ILE A 137 -11.42 -7.62 6.08
N VAL A 138 -12.01 -8.82 6.16
CA VAL A 138 -12.97 -9.15 7.23
C VAL A 138 -12.30 -9.06 8.61
N THR A 139 -11.05 -9.51 8.71
CA THR A 139 -10.29 -9.46 9.97
C THR A 139 -9.96 -8.02 10.33
N GLY A 140 -9.41 -7.23 9.40
CA GLY A 140 -9.11 -5.81 9.60
C GLY A 140 -10.36 -5.00 9.96
N ALA A 141 -11.49 -5.23 9.29
CA ALA A 141 -12.75 -4.57 9.60
C ALA A 141 -13.25 -4.88 11.01
N ARG A 142 -13.12 -6.13 11.48
CA ARG A 142 -13.46 -6.49 12.88
C ARG A 142 -12.54 -5.80 13.88
N SER A 143 -11.25 -5.76 13.58
CA SER A 143 -10.25 -5.07 14.41
C SER A 143 -10.54 -3.57 14.50
N LEU A 144 -10.83 -2.92 13.38
CA LEU A 144 -11.21 -1.49 13.33
C LEU A 144 -12.51 -1.21 14.08
N ALA A 145 -13.54 -2.04 13.86
CA ALA A 145 -14.81 -1.91 14.56
C ALA A 145 -14.66 -2.01 16.09
N SER A 146 -13.71 -2.81 16.59
CA SER A 146 -13.43 -2.89 18.04
C SER A 146 -12.92 -1.57 18.65
N ARG A 147 -12.45 -0.63 17.83
CA ARG A 147 -11.95 0.69 18.26
C ARG A 147 -13.03 1.76 18.30
N PHE A 148 -14.26 1.45 17.88
CA PHE A 148 -15.40 2.38 17.95
C PHE A 148 -15.90 2.54 19.38
N ASP A 149 -16.01 3.78 19.85
CA ASP A 149 -16.68 4.12 21.12
C ASP A 149 -17.99 4.85 20.83
N ALA A 150 -19.10 4.23 21.21
CA ALA A 150 -20.44 4.76 20.95
C ALA A 150 -20.77 6.07 21.69
N ARG A 151 -20.08 6.37 22.80
CA ARG A 151 -20.27 7.63 23.56
C ARG A 151 -19.63 8.80 22.84
N VAL A 152 -18.49 8.55 22.19
CA VAL A 152 -17.78 9.55 21.37
C VAL A 152 -18.36 9.62 19.96
N GLY A 153 -18.86 8.50 19.43
CA GLY A 153 -19.36 8.40 18.07
C GLY A 153 -18.24 8.29 17.03
N ALA A 154 -17.06 7.82 17.42
CA ALA A 154 -15.89 7.71 16.54
C ALA A 154 -15.05 6.47 16.87
N MET A 155 -14.19 6.09 15.92
CA MET A 155 -13.12 5.11 16.15
C MET A 155 -11.90 5.81 16.75
N ARG A 156 -11.29 5.20 17.76
CA ARG A 156 -10.02 5.67 18.33
C ARG A 156 -8.88 5.50 17.32
N SER A 157 -8.03 6.51 17.19
CA SER A 157 -6.92 6.49 16.22
C SER A 157 -5.76 5.61 16.71
N TRP A 158 -5.08 6.02 17.78
CA TRP A 158 -4.00 5.26 18.41
C TRP A 158 -4.24 5.11 19.90
N ASP A 159 -3.65 4.07 20.49
CA ASP A 159 -3.69 3.84 21.94
C ASP A 159 -2.69 4.71 22.69
N GLY A 160 -1.67 5.22 21.99
CA GLY A 160 -0.75 6.23 22.49
C GLY A 160 -0.09 7.01 21.36
N CYS A 161 0.30 8.25 21.63
CA CYS A 161 1.01 9.13 20.72
C CYS A 161 1.85 10.13 21.51
N GLU A 162 3.14 10.24 21.21
CA GLU A 162 4.03 11.23 21.81
C GLU A 162 4.62 12.11 20.70
N THR A 163 4.36 13.41 20.81
CA THR A 163 4.91 14.44 19.93
C THR A 163 5.58 15.52 20.78
N ARG A 164 6.24 16.49 20.13
CA ARG A 164 6.79 17.66 20.83
C ARG A 164 5.71 18.54 21.49
N ALA A 165 4.46 18.44 21.04
CA ALA A 165 3.37 19.29 21.49
C ALA A 165 2.48 18.63 22.57
N TYR A 166 2.36 17.30 22.54
CA TYR A 166 1.47 16.56 23.42
C TYR A 166 1.93 15.12 23.59
N LYS A 167 1.51 14.51 24.70
CA LYS A 167 1.71 13.10 25.00
C LYS A 167 0.39 12.50 25.45
N TYR A 168 -0.05 11.47 24.73
CA TYR A 168 -1.18 10.62 25.06
C TYR A 168 -0.63 9.21 25.31
N ASP A 169 -0.67 8.73 26.55
CA ASP A 169 -0.11 7.42 26.94
C ASP A 169 -1.10 6.54 27.72
N ASP A 170 -2.26 7.06 28.12
CA ASP A 170 -3.32 6.27 28.75
C ASP A 170 -4.63 6.32 27.93
N PRO A 171 -4.99 5.23 27.20
CA PRO A 171 -6.23 5.18 26.44
C PRO A 171 -7.49 5.19 27.31
N ARG A 172 -7.38 5.06 28.64
CA ARG A 172 -8.53 5.12 29.56
C ARG A 172 -8.93 6.55 29.88
N THR A 173 -8.01 7.51 29.78
CA THR A 173 -8.24 8.92 30.10
C THR A 173 -8.53 9.75 28.86
N ASP A 174 -7.88 9.43 27.74
CA ASP A 174 -7.94 10.20 26.51
C ASP A 174 -8.58 9.42 25.36
N PHE A 175 -9.26 10.12 24.46
CA PHE A 175 -9.82 9.54 23.23
C PHE A 175 -9.37 10.36 22.00
N LEU A 176 -8.33 9.87 21.32
CA LEU A 176 -7.71 10.59 20.20
C LEU A 176 -8.37 10.24 18.86
N VAL A 177 -8.84 11.27 18.16
CA VAL A 177 -9.33 11.19 16.78
C VAL A 177 -8.51 12.14 15.91
N VAL A 178 -7.83 11.60 14.90
CA VAL A 178 -7.15 12.36 13.85
C VAL A 178 -7.93 12.25 12.53
N ILE A 179 -7.69 13.19 11.61
CA ILE A 179 -8.53 13.40 10.42
C ILE A 179 -8.44 12.27 9.38
N ASP A 180 -7.27 11.65 9.27
CA ASP A 180 -6.98 10.48 8.43
C ASP A 180 -7.79 9.23 8.81
N ASN A 181 -8.34 9.18 10.03
CA ASN A 181 -9.27 8.13 10.47
C ASN A 181 -10.47 7.97 9.52
N MET A 182 -10.89 9.05 8.83
CA MET A 182 -11.94 9.00 7.82
C MET A 182 -11.64 8.07 6.64
N MET A 183 -10.37 7.81 6.35
CA MET A 183 -9.95 6.94 5.25
C MET A 183 -9.77 5.47 5.68
N SER A 184 -9.80 5.22 6.99
CA SER A 184 -9.67 3.89 7.58
C SER A 184 -10.99 3.30 8.08
N ALA A 185 -12.06 4.10 8.07
CA ALA A 185 -13.41 3.72 8.50
C ALA A 185 -14.18 2.88 7.47
#